data_AF-A0A6B0Y4B5-F1
#
_entry.id   AF-A0A6B0Y4B5-F1
#
_cell.length_a   1.000
_cell.length_b   1.000
_cell.length_c   1.000
_cell.angle_alpha   90.00
_cell.angle_beta   90.00
_cell.angle_gamma   90.00
#
_symmetry.space_group_name_H-M   'P 1'
#
loop_
_entity.id
_entity.type
_entity.pdbx_description
1 polymer ?
#
loop_
_entity_poly.entity_id
_entity_poly.type
_entity_poly.pdbx_seq_one_letter_code
_entity_poly.pdbx_strand_id
1 'polypeptide(L)'
;LTGALGAIAPDAGSKPLVQSTLAYHNRQNFSFPPDHGARVVQMILDAPDLRADWQAELEDVRGGMLGLREQLASELRMRSNSERFDFITRHRGMFSRIGAGPEQVLELRESHGIYMVGDSRINVAGLNSATVPVLAQAILDVGI
;
A
#
# COMPACT_ATOMS: atom_id res chain seq x y z
N LEU A 1 -16.59 0.88 -8.21
CA LEU A 1 -15.76 -0.03 -7.39
C LEU A 1 -15.68 -1.36 -8.10
N THR A 2 -14.49 -1.73 -8.58
CA THR A 2 -14.23 -3.05 -9.15
C THR A 2 -13.56 -3.89 -8.07
N GLY A 3 -13.98 -5.14 -7.90
CA GLY A 3 -13.44 -6.03 -6.88
C GLY A 3 -13.62 -7.49 -7.27
N ALA A 4 -12.93 -8.37 -6.56
CA ALA A 4 -13.04 -9.81 -6.72
C ALA A 4 -13.30 -10.45 -5.36
N LEU A 5 -14.13 -11.51 -5.36
CA LEU A 5 -14.36 -12.37 -4.21
C LEU A 5 -13.87 -13.77 -4.57
N GLY A 6 -12.92 -14.29 -3.79
CA GLY A 6 -12.39 -15.64 -3.94
C GLY A 6 -12.61 -16.44 -2.66
N ALA A 7 -12.76 -17.75 -2.81
CA ALA A 7 -12.81 -18.69 -1.69
C ALA A 7 -11.96 -19.92 -2.02
N ILE A 8 -11.29 -20.46 -1.00
CA ILE A 8 -10.56 -21.73 -1.09
C ILE A 8 -11.51 -22.82 -0.62
N ALA A 9 -11.89 -23.72 -1.53
CA ALA A 9 -12.70 -24.88 -1.18
C ALA A 9 -11.83 -25.94 -0.50
N PRO A 10 -12.35 -26.69 0.50
CA PRO A 10 -11.60 -27.74 1.18
C PRO A 10 -11.23 -28.91 0.27
N ASP A 11 -12.05 -29.16 -0.76
CA ASP A 11 -11.86 -30.23 -1.75
C ASP A 11 -12.59 -29.89 -3.07
N ALA A 12 -12.32 -30.66 -4.11
CA ALA A 12 -12.89 -30.44 -5.44
C ALA A 12 -14.42 -30.64 -5.50
N GLY A 13 -14.98 -31.54 -4.68
CA GLY A 13 -16.42 -31.79 -4.58
C GLY A 13 -17.18 -30.65 -3.92
N SER A 14 -16.52 -29.88 -3.05
CA SER A 14 -17.09 -28.70 -2.38
C SER A 14 -17.13 -27.45 -3.28
N LYS A 15 -16.35 -27.40 -4.38
CA LYS A 15 -16.26 -26.23 -5.26
C LYS A 15 -17.60 -25.74 -5.82
N PRO A 16 -18.50 -26.60 -6.36
CA PRO A 16 -19.78 -26.14 -6.91
C PRO A 16 -20.68 -25.49 -5.87
N LEU A 17 -20.68 -26.03 -4.63
CA LEU A 17 -21.43 -25.47 -3.51
C LEU A 17 -20.88 -24.10 -3.11
N VAL A 18 -19.56 -23.97 -2.98
CA VAL A 18 -18.92 -22.69 -2.68
C VAL A 18 -19.26 -21.66 -3.76
N GLN A 19 -19.13 -22.02 -5.05
CA GLN A 19 -19.43 -21.11 -6.16
C GLN A 19 -20.90 -20.64 -6.15
N SER A 20 -21.86 -21.54 -5.88
CA SER A 20 -23.28 -21.18 -5.86
C SER A 20 -23.62 -20.26 -4.68
N THR A 21 -23.00 -20.48 -3.51
CA THR A 21 -23.12 -19.59 -2.35
C THR A 21 -22.58 -18.19 -2.66
N LEU A 22 -21.40 -18.07 -3.29
CA LEU A 22 -20.84 -16.77 -3.67
C LEU A 22 -21.73 -16.04 -4.70
N ALA A 23 -22.25 -16.76 -5.70
CA ALA A 23 -23.18 -16.20 -6.68
C ALA A 23 -24.50 -15.73 -6.03
N TYR A 24 -25.01 -16.50 -5.06
CA TYR A 24 -26.17 -16.11 -4.27
C TYR A 24 -25.90 -14.81 -3.49
N HIS A 25 -24.74 -14.65 -2.86
CA HIS A 25 -24.38 -13.42 -2.18
C HIS A 25 -24.34 -12.21 -3.12
N ASN A 26 -23.75 -12.33 -4.31
CA ASN A 26 -23.82 -11.26 -5.31
C ASN A 26 -25.27 -10.88 -5.61
N ARG A 27 -26.13 -11.88 -5.84
CA ARG A 27 -27.54 -11.67 -6.15
C ARG A 27 -28.28 -10.91 -5.05
N GLN A 28 -28.04 -11.26 -3.79
CA GLN A 28 -28.69 -10.61 -2.64
C GLN A 28 -28.18 -9.19 -2.37
N ASN A 29 -26.94 -8.86 -2.72
CA ASN A 29 -26.34 -7.56 -2.40
C ASN A 29 -26.50 -6.54 -3.53
N PHE A 30 -26.18 -6.92 -4.77
CA PHE A 30 -26.08 -5.98 -5.90
C PHE A 30 -26.42 -6.62 -7.25
N SER A 31 -27.06 -7.79 -7.26
CA SER A 31 -27.35 -8.58 -8.46
C SER A 31 -26.09 -9.04 -9.20
N PHE A 32 -25.54 -8.21 -10.08
CA PHE A 32 -24.40 -8.52 -10.93
C PHE A 32 -23.22 -7.60 -10.60
N PRO A 33 -21.98 -8.11 -10.59
CA PRO A 33 -20.81 -7.27 -10.38
C PRO A 33 -20.62 -6.29 -11.55
N PRO A 34 -20.00 -5.12 -11.32
CA PRO A 34 -19.64 -4.18 -12.40
C PRO A 34 -18.70 -4.81 -13.45
N ASP A 35 -19.05 -4.66 -14.72
CA ASP A 35 -18.33 -5.32 -15.84
C ASP A 35 -17.02 -4.62 -16.24
N HIS A 36 -17.07 -3.29 -16.41
CA HIS A 36 -16.02 -2.56 -17.12
C HIS A 36 -14.59 -2.81 -16.59
N GLY A 37 -14.39 -2.74 -15.27
CA GLY A 37 -13.07 -2.96 -14.68
C GLY A 37 -12.58 -4.40 -14.80
N ALA A 38 -13.49 -5.39 -14.67
CA ALA A 38 -13.14 -6.79 -14.89
C ALA A 38 -12.76 -7.04 -16.35
N ARG A 39 -13.45 -6.38 -17.29
CA ARG A 39 -13.17 -6.47 -18.73
C ARG A 39 -11.82 -5.86 -19.10
N VAL A 40 -11.43 -4.74 -18.49
CA VAL A 40 -10.10 -4.13 -18.67
C VAL A 40 -9.00 -5.06 -18.16
N VAL A 41 -9.16 -5.62 -16.95
CA VAL A 41 -8.19 -6.59 -16.40
C VAL A 41 -8.07 -7.81 -17.32
N GLN A 42 -9.20 -8.36 -17.79
CA GLN A 42 -9.18 -9.46 -18.74
C GLN A 42 -8.42 -9.10 -20.02
N MET A 43 -8.69 -7.94 -20.61
CA MET A 43 -8.02 -7.48 -21.83
C MET A 43 -6.50 -7.40 -21.66
N ILE A 44 -6.03 -6.84 -20.53
CA ILE A 44 -4.61 -6.75 -20.21
C ILE A 44 -4.00 -8.16 -20.05
N LEU A 45 -4.67 -9.06 -19.33
CA LEU A 45 -4.11 -10.38 -19.02
C LEU A 45 -4.17 -11.38 -20.17
N ASP A 46 -5.15 -11.26 -21.08
CA ASP A 46 -5.32 -12.14 -22.24
C ASP A 46 -4.38 -11.77 -23.41
N ALA A 47 -3.90 -10.53 -23.48
CA ALA A 47 -2.98 -10.07 -24.51
C ALA A 47 -1.52 -10.08 -24.00
N PRO A 48 -0.60 -10.90 -24.58
CA PRO A 48 0.77 -11.04 -24.09
C PRO A 48 1.53 -9.72 -23.97
N ASP A 49 1.40 -8.84 -24.97
CA ASP A 49 2.11 -7.55 -24.99
C ASP A 49 1.58 -6.59 -23.91
N LEU A 50 0.26 -6.50 -23.73
CA LEU A 50 -0.35 -5.68 -22.68
C LEU A 50 -0.01 -6.20 -21.29
N ARG A 51 0.01 -7.53 -21.12
CA ARG A 51 0.41 -8.15 -19.86
C ARG A 51 1.85 -7.83 -19.52
N ALA A 52 2.76 -7.93 -20.50
CA ALA A 52 4.18 -7.64 -20.30
C ALA A 52 4.40 -6.17 -19.90
N ASP A 53 3.73 -5.24 -20.59
CA ASP A 53 3.78 -3.81 -20.31
C ASP A 53 3.24 -3.49 -18.90
N TRP A 54 2.06 -4.03 -18.55
CA TRP A 54 1.49 -3.86 -17.21
C TRP A 54 2.39 -4.44 -16.11
N GLN A 55 3.01 -5.60 -16.33
CA GLN A 55 3.94 -6.20 -15.36
C GLN A 55 5.20 -5.35 -15.19
N ALA A 56 5.72 -4.76 -16.28
CA ALA A 56 6.87 -3.87 -16.23
C ALA A 56 6.53 -2.58 -15.45
N GLU A 57 5.40 -1.93 -15.75
CA GLU A 57 4.96 -0.73 -15.03
C GLU A 57 4.73 -1.02 -13.53
N LEU A 58 4.10 -2.17 -13.21
CA LEU A 58 3.87 -2.58 -11.82
C LEU A 58 5.20 -2.81 -11.08
N GLU A 59 6.20 -3.37 -11.75
CA GLU A 59 7.53 -3.60 -11.19
C GLU A 59 8.29 -2.27 -10.97
N ASP A 60 8.17 -1.31 -11.89
CA ASP A 60 8.74 0.02 -11.72
C ASP A 60 8.12 0.76 -10.52
N VAL A 61 6.79 0.70 -10.37
CA VAL A 61 6.09 1.24 -9.19
C VAL A 61 6.58 0.54 -7.91
N ARG A 62 6.73 -0.79 -7.93
CA ARG A 62 7.26 -1.56 -6.80
C ARG A 62 8.70 -1.15 -6.46
N GLY A 63 9.55 -0.98 -7.46
CA GLY A 63 10.94 -0.56 -7.34
C GLY A 63 11.05 0.87 -6.77
N GLY A 64 10.27 1.81 -7.29
CA GLY A 64 10.22 3.19 -6.80
C GLY A 64 9.81 3.27 -5.33
N MET A 65 8.79 2.51 -4.91
CA MET A 65 8.40 2.43 -3.50
C MET A 65 9.50 1.85 -2.61
N LEU A 66 10.24 0.84 -3.08
CA LEU A 66 11.37 0.28 -2.34
C LEU A 66 12.48 1.32 -2.16
N GLY A 67 12.82 2.05 -3.24
CA GLY A 67 13.81 3.12 -3.19
C GLY A 67 13.43 4.23 -2.20
N LEU A 68 12.16 4.64 -2.15
CA LEU A 68 11.69 5.62 -1.17
C LEU A 68 11.80 5.13 0.28
N ARG A 69 11.60 3.83 0.53
CA ARG A 69 11.79 3.23 1.87
C ARG A 69 13.24 3.26 2.29
N GLU A 70 14.13 2.87 1.39
CA GLU A 70 15.58 2.87 1.63
C GLU A 70 16.07 4.29 1.88
N GLN A 71 15.62 5.25 1.06
CA GLN A 71 15.98 6.65 1.23
C GLN A 71 15.51 7.20 2.58
N LEU A 72 14.26 6.96 2.98
CA LEU A 72 13.74 7.44 4.26
C LEU A 72 14.47 6.82 5.45
N ALA A 73 14.69 5.50 5.42
CA ALA A 73 15.43 4.82 6.49
C ALA A 73 16.88 5.31 6.59
N SER A 74 17.55 5.51 5.44
CA SER A 74 18.92 6.02 5.39
C SER A 74 19.02 7.46 5.92
N GLU A 75 18.12 8.35 5.53
CA GLU A 75 18.06 9.72 6.05
C GLU A 75 17.84 9.75 7.57
N LEU A 76 16.90 8.95 8.08
CA LEU A 76 16.64 8.85 9.52
C LEU A 76 17.85 8.29 10.27
N ARG A 77 18.51 7.26 9.73
CA ARG A 77 19.72 6.67 10.33
C ARG A 77 20.88 7.65 10.37
N MET A 78 21.09 8.41 9.29
CA MET A 78 22.13 9.43 9.21
C MET A 78 21.93 10.52 10.27
N ARG A 79 20.70 11.02 10.43
CA ARG A 79 20.38 12.14 11.33
C ARG A 79 20.27 11.71 12.80
N SER A 80 19.75 10.52 13.07
CA SER A 80 19.60 10.02 14.45
C SER A 80 20.82 9.29 14.98
N ASN A 81 21.76 8.91 14.11
CA ASN A 81 22.89 8.03 14.42
C ASN A 81 22.44 6.71 15.10
N SER A 82 21.31 6.15 14.64
CA SER A 82 20.65 4.98 15.22
C SER A 82 19.95 4.13 14.16
N GLU A 83 19.83 2.82 14.42
CA GLU A 83 19.13 1.85 13.57
C GLU A 83 17.63 1.75 13.88
N ARG A 84 17.10 2.62 14.75
CA ARG A 84 15.72 2.60 15.24
C ARG A 84 14.68 2.48 14.13
N PHE A 85 14.92 3.11 12.97
CA PHE A 85 13.98 3.20 11.86
C PHE A 85 14.23 2.20 10.72
N ASP A 86 15.19 1.28 10.87
CA ASP A 86 15.54 0.31 9.82
C ASP A 86 14.39 -0.66 9.50
N PHE A 87 13.37 -0.77 10.36
CA PHE A 87 12.14 -1.51 10.08
C PHE A 87 11.39 -1.00 8.83
N ILE A 88 11.54 0.27 8.46
CA ILE A 88 10.86 0.87 7.29
C ILE A 88 11.22 0.14 5.98
N THR A 89 12.46 -0.34 5.87
CA THR A 89 12.97 -1.11 4.72
C THR A 89 12.41 -2.54 4.66
N ARG A 90 12.03 -3.09 5.82
CA ARG A 90 11.48 -4.45 5.97
C ARG A 90 9.97 -4.49 5.74
N HIS A 91 9.27 -3.38 5.95
CA HIS A 91 7.86 -3.25 5.61
C HIS A 91 7.60 -3.43 4.10
N ARG A 92 6.38 -3.84 3.77
CA ARG A 92 5.92 -4.10 2.40
C ARG A 92 4.58 -3.41 2.15
N GLY A 93 4.28 -3.14 0.89
CA GLY A 93 3.11 -2.38 0.45
C GLY A 93 3.33 -0.87 0.51
N MET A 94 2.26 -0.10 0.33
CA MET A 94 2.32 1.37 0.23
C MET A 94 2.42 2.06 1.59
N PHE A 95 2.12 1.38 2.69
CA PHE A 95 1.97 2.02 4.00
C PHE A 95 3.07 1.63 4.99
N SER A 96 3.29 2.48 5.98
CA SER A 96 4.10 2.15 7.17
C SER A 96 3.60 2.92 8.36
N ARG A 97 3.61 2.28 9.53
CA ARG A 97 3.46 2.97 10.81
C ARG A 97 4.86 3.32 11.32
N ILE A 98 5.08 4.58 11.64
CA ILE A 98 6.38 5.08 12.12
C ILE A 98 6.54 4.98 13.63
N GLY A 99 5.45 4.62 14.35
CA GLY A 99 5.49 4.42 15.80
C GLY A 99 5.29 5.70 16.62
N ALA A 100 4.79 6.76 15.98
CA ALA A 100 4.48 8.03 16.65
C ALA A 100 3.21 7.91 17.49
N GLY A 101 3.21 8.52 18.68
CA GLY A 101 2.00 8.70 19.47
C GLY A 101 1.06 9.77 18.87
N PRO A 102 -0.20 9.85 19.31
CA PRO A 102 -1.17 10.83 18.79
C PRO A 102 -0.71 12.28 18.93
N GLU A 103 -0.01 12.62 20.02
CA GLU A 103 0.54 13.97 20.24
C GLU A 103 1.65 14.31 19.24
N GLN A 104 2.54 13.37 18.95
CA GLN A 104 3.59 13.55 17.94
C GLN A 104 3.02 13.67 16.53
N VAL A 105 1.95 12.91 16.21
CA VAL A 105 1.23 13.06 14.93
C VAL A 105 0.58 14.45 14.83
N LEU A 106 0.03 14.96 15.93
CA LEU A 106 -0.54 16.30 15.99
C LEU A 106 0.55 17.36 15.78
N GLU A 107 1.70 17.21 16.41
CA GLU A 107 2.82 18.13 16.29
C GLU A 107 3.42 18.14 14.88
N LEU A 108 3.58 16.98 14.25
CA LEU A 108 3.97 16.88 12.83
C LEU A 108 3.05 17.67 11.91
N ARG A 109 1.74 17.69 12.22
CA ARG A 109 0.75 18.45 11.46
C ARG A 109 0.89 19.95 11.70
N GLU A 110 0.96 20.37 12.95
CA GLU A 110 0.86 21.79 13.34
C GLU A 110 2.18 22.54 13.14
N SER A 111 3.32 21.91 13.44
CA SER A 111 4.64 22.54 13.37
C SER A 111 5.31 22.33 12.01
N HIS A 112 5.03 21.22 11.32
CA HIS A 112 5.71 20.85 10.06
C HIS A 112 4.79 20.76 8.85
N GLY A 113 3.47 20.88 9.01
CA GLY A 113 2.51 20.73 7.91
C GLY A 113 2.45 19.33 7.30
N ILE A 114 2.87 18.30 8.05
CA ILE A 114 2.92 16.91 7.60
C ILE A 114 1.67 16.17 8.10
N TYR A 115 0.83 15.74 7.17
CA TYR A 115 -0.43 15.06 7.48
C TYR A 115 -0.30 13.55 7.29
N MET A 116 -0.78 12.80 8.28
CA MET A 116 -0.85 11.35 8.24
C MET A 116 -2.06 10.85 9.04
N VAL A 117 -2.30 9.54 9.02
CA VAL A 117 -3.36 8.93 9.83
C VAL A 117 -2.96 8.99 11.32
N GLY A 118 -3.93 9.19 12.21
CA GLY A 118 -3.69 9.33 13.66
C GLY A 118 -2.98 8.15 14.34
N ASP A 119 -2.91 6.98 13.68
CA ASP A 119 -2.15 5.81 14.13
C ASP A 119 -0.69 5.80 13.61
N SER A 120 -0.17 6.96 13.16
CA SER A 120 1.14 7.17 12.56
C SER A 120 1.35 6.49 11.19
N ARG A 121 0.28 6.07 10.52
CA ARG A 121 0.38 5.43 9.20
C ARG A 121 0.64 6.48 8.11
N ILE A 122 1.83 6.40 7.50
CA ILE A 122 2.21 7.17 6.32
C ILE A 122 1.96 6.37 5.02
N ASN A 123 1.70 7.08 3.93
CA ASN A 123 1.72 6.53 2.57
C ASN A 123 3.08 6.82 1.94
N VAL A 124 3.89 5.78 1.74
CA VAL A 124 5.23 5.88 1.13
C VAL A 124 5.16 6.32 -0.33
N ALA A 125 4.10 5.95 -1.05
CA ALA A 125 3.92 6.39 -2.44
C ALA A 125 3.63 7.90 -2.57
N GLY A 126 3.30 8.59 -1.46
CA GLY A 126 3.17 10.04 -1.42
C GLY A 126 4.50 10.79 -1.20
N LEU A 127 5.60 10.05 -0.99
CA LEU A 127 6.93 10.62 -0.80
C LEU A 127 7.67 10.77 -2.12
N ASN A 128 8.70 11.61 -2.11
CA ASN A 128 9.64 11.77 -3.21
C ASN A 128 11.00 12.21 -2.66
N SER A 129 12.00 12.32 -3.53
CA SER A 129 13.37 12.68 -3.13
C SER A 129 13.49 14.03 -2.42
N ALA A 130 12.56 14.96 -2.65
CA ALA A 130 12.52 16.27 -2.01
C ALA A 130 11.76 16.26 -0.67
N THR A 131 10.72 15.43 -0.52
CA THR A 131 9.93 15.37 0.71
C THR A 131 10.48 14.39 1.74
N VAL A 132 11.27 13.38 1.34
CA VAL A 132 11.89 12.43 2.26
C VAL A 132 12.79 13.13 3.31
N PRO A 133 13.72 14.03 2.94
CA PRO A 133 14.53 14.74 3.93
C PRO A 133 13.71 15.60 4.89
N VAL A 134 12.63 16.23 4.40
CA VAL A 134 11.71 17.05 5.20
C VAL A 134 10.99 16.20 6.24
N LEU A 135 10.46 15.05 5.83
CA LEU A 135 9.81 14.10 6.73
C LEU A 135 10.79 13.55 7.77
N ALA A 136 11.99 13.15 7.35
CA ALA A 136 13.01 12.62 8.25
C ALA A 136 13.41 13.62 9.33
N GLN A 137 13.57 14.90 8.97
CA GLN A 137 13.85 15.96 9.94
C GLN A 137 12.70 16.13 10.92
N ALA A 138 11.46 16.27 10.41
CA ALA A 138 10.29 16.48 11.26
C ALA A 138 10.05 15.34 12.26
N ILE A 139 10.27 14.08 11.85
CA ILE A 139 10.19 12.90 12.73
C ILE A 139 11.11 13.06 13.95
N LEU A 140 12.34 13.54 13.74
CA LEU A 140 13.31 13.71 14.82
C LEU A 140 13.02 14.95 15.66
N ASP A 141 12.56 16.04 15.06
CA ASP A 141 12.20 17.27 15.76
C ASP A 141 11.11 17.03 16.81
N VAL A 142 10.13 16.18 16.50
CA VAL A 142 9.04 15.81 17.44
C VAL A 142 9.38 14.61 18.35
N GLY A 143 10.65 14.19 18.37
CA GLY A 143 11.16 13.16 19.29
C GLY A 143 10.62 11.74 19.06
N ILE A 144 10.25 11.40 17.82
CA ILE A 144 9.83 10.03 17.47
C ILE A 144 11.00 9.05 17.50
#